data_AF-A0A7Y3WE24-F1
#
_entry.id   AF-A0A7Y3WE24-F1
#
_cell.length_a   1.000
_cell.length_b   1.000
_cell.length_c   1.000
_cell.angle_alpha   90.00
_cell.angle_beta   90.00
_cell.angle_gamma   90.00
#
_symmetry.space_group_name_H-M   'P 1'
#
loop_
_entity.id
_entity.type
_entity.pdbx_description
1 polymer ?
#
loop_
_entity_poly.entity_id
_entity_poly.type
_entity_poly.pdbx_seq_one_letter_code
_entity_poly.pdbx_strand_id
1 'polypeptide(L)' 'MTALSFYAALLDQMDLALEHLDKGGVHDARFALMLTDNAVELAIHRLATEKHAHLKSWHHLEEAY' A
#
# COMPACT_ATOMS: atom_id res chain seq x y z
N MET A 1 -10.01 -5.49 -8.00
CA MET A 1 -9.72 -5.21 -6.58
C MET A 1 -10.41 -3.90 -6.22
N THR A 2 -11.29 -3.89 -5.23
CA THR A 2 -11.95 -2.66 -4.73
C THR A 2 -11.00 -1.92 -3.78
N ALA A 3 -11.24 -0.62 -3.54
CA ALA A 3 -10.51 0.15 -2.54
C ALA A 3 -10.54 -0.55 -1.16
N LEU A 4 -11.71 -1.07 -0.76
CA LEU A 4 -11.85 -1.81 0.50
C LEU A 4 -10.96 -3.06 0.55
N SER A 5 -10.98 -3.90 -0.49
CA SER A 5 -10.14 -5.11 -0.52
C SER A 5 -8.64 -4.81 -0.54
N PHE A 6 -8.24 -3.66 -1.09
CA PHE A 6 -6.86 -3.23 -1.09
C PHE A 6 -6.40 -2.80 0.31
N TYR A 7 -7.17 -1.95 0.99
CA TYR A 7 -6.85 -1.54 2.36
C TYR A 7 -6.95 -2.68 3.37
N ALA A 8 -7.88 -3.63 3.17
CA ALA A 8 -7.94 -4.84 3.97
C ALA A 8 -6.63 -5.66 3.85
N ALA A 9 -6.14 -5.88 2.63
CA ALA A 9 -4.88 -6.59 2.42
C ALA A 9 -3.66 -5.88 3.02
N LEU A 10 -3.64 -4.53 3.03
CA LEU A 10 -2.62 -3.76 3.73
C LEU A 10 -2.68 -3.98 5.25
N LEU A 11 -3.89 -3.95 5.83
CA LEU A 11 -4.09 -4.19 7.25
C LEU A 11 -3.68 -5.62 7.65
N ASP A 12 -4.01 -6.63 6.84
CA ASP A 12 -3.60 -8.01 7.07
C ASP A 12 -2.07 -8.16 7.13
N GLN A 13 -1.33 -7.41 6.28
CA GLN A 13 0.14 -7.41 6.33
C GLN A 13 0.68 -6.74 7.59
N MET A 14 0.05 -5.64 8.04
CA MET A 14 0.45 -4.96 9.27
C MET A 14 0.13 -5.79 10.52
N ASP A 15 -0.98 -6.52 10.52
CA ASP A 15 -1.36 -7.44 11.59
C ASP A 15 -0.33 -8.58 11.71
N LEU A 16 0.02 -9.21 10.57
CA LEU A 16 1.08 -10.21 10.54
C LEU A 16 2.44 -9.66 11.00
N ALA A 17 2.77 -8.41 10.64
CA ALA A 17 3.99 -7.77 11.11
C ALA A 17 3.99 -7.63 12.65
N LEU A 18 2.86 -7.25 13.26
CA LEU A 18 2.72 -7.18 14.71
C LEU A 18 2.87 -8.54 15.37
N GLU A 19 2.27 -9.60 14.82
CA GLU A 19 2.44 -10.97 15.31
C GLU A 19 3.90 -11.41 15.34
N HIS A 20 4.70 -10.99 14.35
CA HIS A 20 6.13 -11.27 14.32
C HIS A 20 6.92 -10.41 15.32
N LEU A 21 6.57 -9.13 15.50
CA LEU A 21 7.20 -8.31 16.53
C LEU A 21 7.00 -8.87 17.95
N ASP A 22 5.81 -9.40 18.24
CA ASP A 22 5.47 -9.96 19.55
C ASP A 22 6.32 -11.19 19.92
N LYS A 23 6.86 -11.92 18.93
CA LYS A 23 7.77 -13.04 19.15
C LYS A 23 9.13 -12.61 19.74
N GLY A 24 9.50 -11.34 19.64
CA GLY A 24 10.70 -10.76 20.26
C GLY A 24 12.05 -11.17 19.65
N GLY A 25 12.05 -11.95 18.56
CA GLY A 25 13.25 -12.39 17.86
C GLY A 25 13.78 -11.38 16.86
N VAL A 26 15.11 -11.30 16.69
CA VAL A 26 15.73 -10.39 15.70
C VAL A 26 15.31 -10.71 14.26
N HIS A 27 15.07 -11.99 13.95
CA HIS A 27 14.62 -12.42 12.63
C HIS A 27 13.16 -12.05 12.39
N ASP A 28 12.30 -12.25 13.39
CA ASP A 28 10.90 -11.84 13.31
C ASP A 28 10.76 -10.32 13.22
N ALA A 29 11.56 -9.56 13.96
CA ALA A 29 11.59 -8.10 13.86
C ALA A 29 12.01 -7.61 12.46
N ARG A 30 12.99 -8.27 11.83
CA ARG A 30 13.37 -7.96 10.43
C ARG A 30 12.26 -8.31 9.45
N PHE A 31 11.59 -9.43 9.67
CA PHE A 31 10.48 -9.84 8.82
C PHE A 31 9.29 -8.88 8.95
N ALA A 32 8.94 -8.47 10.17
CA ALA A 32 7.93 -7.46 10.42
C ALA A 32 8.26 -6.12 9.76
N LEU A 33 9.53 -5.70 9.80
CA LEU A 33 9.98 -4.51 9.09
C LEU A 33 9.79 -4.63 7.58
N MET A 34 10.12 -5.77 6.99
CA MET A 34 9.91 -6.04 5.56
C MET A 34 8.41 -6.02 5.18
N LEU A 35 7.54 -6.61 5.98
CA LEU A 35 6.09 -6.56 5.76
C LEU A 35 5.56 -5.12 5.83
N THR A 36 6.06 -4.34 6.79
CA THR A 36 5.69 -2.93 6.93
C THR A 36 6.15 -2.10 5.72
N ASP A 37 7.37 -2.33 5.25
CA ASP A 37 7.93 -1.67 4.06
C ASP A 37 7.07 -1.98 2.82
N ASN A 38 6.72 -3.25 2.60
CA ASN A 38 5.86 -3.66 1.50
C ASN A 38 4.46 -3.02 1.57
N ALA A 39 3.86 -2.93 2.77
CA ALA A 39 2.57 -2.27 2.95
C ALA A 39 2.64 -0.78 2.57
N VAL A 40 3.71 -0.08 2.99
CA VAL A 40 3.93 1.32 2.64
C VAL A 40 4.16 1.49 1.14
N GLU A 41 4.98 0.64 0.52
CA GLU A 41 5.22 0.64 -0.93
C GLU A 41 3.91 0.54 -1.71
N LEU A 42 3.07 -0.45 -1.37
CA LEU A 42 1.79 -0.67 -2.04
C LEU A 42 0.86 0.54 -1.87
N ALA A 43 0.77 1.11 -0.67
CA ALA A 43 -0.07 2.29 -0.40
C ALA A 43 0.39 3.51 -1.23
N ILE A 44 1.70 3.77 -1.29
CA ILE A 44 2.26 4.87 -2.06
C ILE A 44 2.08 4.63 -3.57
N HIS A 45 2.32 3.40 -4.04
CA HIS A 45 2.12 3.04 -5.43
C HIS A 45 0.67 3.26 -5.88
N ARG A 46 -0.29 2.86 -5.04
CA ARG A 46 -1.71 3.09 -5.29
C ARG A 46 -2.03 4.58 -5.36
N LEU A 47 -1.56 5.36 -4.39
CA LEU A 47 -1.74 6.82 -4.37
C LEU A 47 -1.17 7.48 -5.63
N ALA A 48 0.05 7.10 -6.03
CA ALA A 48 0.69 7.63 -7.22
C ALA A 48 -0.11 7.29 -8.49
N THR A 49 -0.60 6.05 -8.60
CA THR A 49 -1.41 5.60 -9.73
C THR A 49 -2.75 6.34 -9.81
N GLU A 50 -3.42 6.55 -8.69
CA GLU A 50 -4.67 7.31 -8.64
C GLU A 50 -4.47 8.79 -8.99
N LYS A 51 -3.39 9.41 -8.47
CA LYS A 51 -3.02 10.78 -8.82
C LYS A 51 -2.70 10.92 -10.31
N HIS A 52 -1.96 9.97 -10.88
CA HIS A 52 -1.65 9.94 -12.30
C HIS A 52 -2.90 9.79 -13.17
N ALA A 53 -3.80 8.87 -12.82
CA ALA A 53 -5.06 8.67 -13.52
C ALA A 53 -5.94 9.93 -13.46
N HIS A 54 -5.99 10.58 -12.30
CA HIS A 54 -6.67 11.86 -12.14
C HIS A 54 -6.06 12.92 -13.07
N LEU A 55 -4.75 13.16 -13.04
CA LEU A 55 -4.12 14.16 -13.91
C LEU A 55 -4.34 13.88 -15.41
N LYS A 56 -4.27 12.62 -15.84
CA LYS A 56 -4.58 12.24 -17.23
C LYS A 56 -6.02 12.55 -17.64
N SER A 57 -6.98 12.36 -16.75
CA SER A 57 -8.38 12.67 -17.06
C SER A 57 -8.62 14.16 -17.37
N TRP A 58 -7.83 15.05 -16.77
CA TRP A 58 -7.89 16.49 -17.03
C TRP A 58 -7.30 16.85 -18.39
N HIS A 59 -6.19 16.23 -18.79
CA HIS A 59 -5.63 16.42 -20.14
C HIS A 59 -6.60 15.99 -21.24
N HIS A 60 -7.31 14.87 -21.05
CA HIS A 60 -8.32 14.43 -22.02
C HIS A 60 -9.54 15.35 -22.11
N LEU A 61 -9.86 16.08 -21.03
CA LEU A 61 -10.91 17.10 -21.03
C LEU A 61 -10.46 18.38 -21.76
N GLU A 62 -9.18 18.72 -21.71
CA GLU A 62 -8.60 19.87 -22.42
C GLU A 62 -8.56 19.67 -23.94
N GLU A 63 -8.32 18.45 -24.42
CA GLU A 63 -8.30 18.11 -25.86
C GLU A 63 -9.72 18.03 -26.50
N ALA A 64 -10.76 17.96 -25.68
CA ALA A 64 -12.16 17.82 -26.15
C ALA A 64 -12.90 19.16 -26.34
N TYR A 65 -12.26 20.29 -26.05
CA TYR A 65 -12.75 21.66 -26.29
C TYR A 65 -11.93 22.35 -27.38
#